data_AF-A0A1V4ZM65-F1
#
_entry.id   AF-A0A1V4ZM65-F1
#
_cell.length_a   1.000
_cell.length_b   1.000
_cell.length_c   1.000
_cell.angle_alpha   90.00
_cell.angle_beta   90.00
_cell.angle_gamma   90.00
#
_symmetry.space_group_name_H-M   'P 1'
#
loop_
_entity.id
_entity.type
_entity.pdbx_description
1 polymer ?
#
loop_
_entity_poly.entity_id
_entity_poly.type
_entity_poly.pdbx_seq_one_letter_code
_entity_poly.pdbx_strand_id
1 'polypeptide(L)'
;MEKYLDTTKRALAKIKIAAPERSYNRRLAENFLQMANTYYNDALHFKEQGDFVNAFACVNYAHGWIDCGARIGLFDVGQDDQLFTLFE
;
A
#
# COMPACT_ATOMS: atom_id res chain seq x y z
N MET A 1 -11.71 0.54 12.70
CA MET A 1 -10.26 0.46 12.46
C MET A 1 -9.86 -0.83 11.76
N GLU A 2 -10.19 -2.00 12.31
CA GLU A 2 -9.81 -3.32 11.75
C GLU A 2 -10.07 -3.48 10.25
N LYS A 3 -11.25 -3.06 9.77
CA LYS A 3 -11.58 -3.11 8.33
C LYS A 3 -10.53 -2.42 7.45
N TYR A 4 -10.04 -1.25 7.84
CA TYR A 4 -9.07 -0.48 7.05
C TYR A 4 -7.69 -1.12 7.07
N LEU A 5 -7.28 -1.64 8.23
CA LEU A 5 -6.03 -2.39 8.38
C LEU A 5 -6.06 -3.68 7.56
N ASP A 6 -7.13 -4.47 7.67
CA ASP A 6 -7.32 -5.69 6.89
C ASP A 6 -7.31 -5.43 5.38
N THR A 7 -8.03 -4.39 4.93
CA THR A 7 -8.09 -4.03 3.51
C THR A 7 -6.69 -3.71 2.97
N THR A 8 -5.92 -2.89 3.69
CA THR A 8 -4.55 -2.53 3.30
C THR A 8 -3.59 -3.71 3.39
N LYS A 9 -3.75 -4.59 4.40
CA LYS A 9 -2.98 -5.82 4.54
C LYS A 9 -3.19 -6.76 3.35
N ARG A 10 -4.45 -6.97 2.94
CA ARG A 10 -4.79 -7.81 1.78
C ARG A 10 -4.24 -7.21 0.48
N ALA A 11 -4.32 -5.89 0.32
CA ALA A 11 -3.75 -5.20 -0.82
C ALA A 11 -2.22 -5.35 -0.86
N LEU A 12 -1.50 -5.08 0.24
CA LEU A 12 -0.04 -5.28 0.34
C LEU A 12 0.38 -6.71 -0.02
N ALA A 13 -0.35 -7.72 0.44
CA ALA A 13 -0.06 -9.12 0.16
C ALA A 13 -0.28 -9.52 -1.31
N LYS A 14 -1.08 -8.75 -2.07
CA LYS A 14 -1.41 -9.03 -3.47
C LYS A 14 -0.42 -8.42 -4.47
N ILE A 15 0.31 -7.38 -4.07
CA ILE A 15 1.22 -6.64 -4.95
C ILE A 15 2.35 -7.51 -5.45
N LYS A 16 2.58 -7.46 -6.76
CA LYS A 16 3.80 -7.92 -7.40
C LYS A 16 4.47 -6.75 -8.09
N ILE A 17 5.78 -6.59 -7.94
CA ILE A 17 6.50 -5.55 -8.68
C ILE A 17 6.53 -5.93 -10.17
N ALA A 18 5.93 -5.09 -11.01
CA ALA A 18 5.91 -5.28 -12.47
C ALA A 18 7.23 -4.87 -13.14
N ALA A 19 7.96 -3.93 -12.53
CA ALA A 19 9.18 -3.38 -13.10
C ALA A 19 10.33 -4.42 -13.14
N PRO A 20 11.10 -4.50 -14.26
CA PRO A 20 12.27 -5.38 -14.38
C PRO A 20 13.34 -5.08 -13.34
N GLU A 21 14.03 -6.09 -12.81
CA GLU A 21 14.98 -5.94 -11.68
C GLU A 21 16.05 -4.86 -11.88
N ARG A 22 16.59 -4.72 -13.10
CA ARG A 22 17.64 -3.74 -13.43
C ARG A 22 17.08 -2.47 -14.07
N SER A 23 16.01 -1.92 -13.49
CA SER A 23 15.39 -0.69 -13.98
C SER A 23 15.26 0.36 -12.87
N TYR A 24 15.20 1.64 -13.26
CA TYR A 24 14.88 2.72 -12.32
C TYR A 24 13.51 2.50 -11.68
N ASN A 25 12.53 2.03 -12.45
CA ASN A 25 11.19 1.74 -11.97
C ASN A 25 11.16 0.63 -10.91
N ARG A 26 12.12 -0.31 -10.91
CA ARG A 26 12.24 -1.29 -9.83
C ARG A 26 12.55 -0.63 -8.50
N ARG A 27 13.53 0.27 -8.48
CA ARG A 27 13.89 1.05 -7.28
C ARG A 27 12.71 1.90 -6.83
N LEU A 28 11.99 2.51 -7.77
CA LEU A 28 10.80 3.30 -7.46
C LEU A 28 9.69 2.43 -6.83
N ALA A 29 9.41 1.26 -7.39
CA ALA A 29 8.44 0.30 -6.86
C ALA A 29 8.81 -0.19 -5.46
N GLU A 30 10.09 -0.49 -5.23
CA GLU A 30 10.61 -0.88 -3.91
C GLU A 30 10.47 0.25 -2.89
N ASN A 31 10.74 1.50 -3.29
CA ASN A 31 10.57 2.67 -2.43
C ASN A 31 9.09 2.88 -2.07
N PHE A 32 8.18 2.73 -3.04
CA PHE A 32 6.73 2.80 -2.79
C PHE A 32 6.27 1.71 -1.80
N LEU A 33 6.73 0.46 -1.98
CA LEU A 33 6.43 -0.63 -1.06
C LEU A 33 7.01 -0.38 0.33
N GLN A 34 8.23 0.16 0.42
CA GLN A 34 8.84 0.51 1.69
C GLN A 34 7.99 1.56 2.42
N MET A 35 7.60 2.63 1.73
CA MET A 35 6.76 3.68 2.31
C MET A 35 5.41 3.11 2.78
N ALA A 36 4.74 2.32 1.96
CA ALA A 36 3.47 1.70 2.33
C ALA A 36 3.59 0.79 3.56
N ASN A 37 4.64 -0.04 3.65
CA ASN A 37 4.88 -0.89 4.80
C ASN A 37 5.22 -0.09 6.06
N THR A 38 6.02 0.96 5.96
CA THR A 38 6.34 1.85 7.09
C THR A 38 5.06 2.45 7.68
N TYR A 39 4.23 3.09 6.86
CA TYR A 39 2.98 3.68 7.35
C TYR A 39 1.95 2.66 7.83
N TYR A 40 1.92 1.46 7.23
CA TYR A 40 1.06 0.38 7.73
C TYR A 40 1.50 -0.07 9.14
N ASN A 41 2.81 -0.18 9.38
CA ASN A 41 3.35 -0.49 10.71
C ASN A 41 3.09 0.63 11.72
N ASP A 42 3.22 1.89 11.32
CA ASP A 42 2.85 3.03 12.16
C ASP A 42 1.37 2.99 12.53
N ALA A 43 0.50 2.61 11.58
CA ALA A 43 -0.92 2.46 11.86
C ALA A 43 -1.21 1.36 12.91
N LEU A 44 -0.48 0.25 12.86
CA LEU A 44 -0.57 -0.80 13.88
C LEU A 44 -0.10 -0.28 15.24
N HIS A 45 1.01 0.45 15.27
CA HIS A 45 1.56 1.03 16.49
C HIS A 45 0.59 2.01 17.16
N PHE A 46 0.06 2.98 16.42
CA PHE A 46 -0.91 3.95 16.96
C PHE A 46 -2.21 3.28 17.40
N LYS A 47 -2.65 2.23 16.69
CA LYS A 47 -3.82 1.44 17.09
C LYS A 47 -3.58 0.76 18.45
N GLU A 48 -2.40 0.16 18.67
CA GLU A 48 -2.04 -0.47 19.96
C GLU A 48 -2.03 0.53 21.12
N GLN A 49 -1.66 1.78 20.84
CA GLN A 49 -1.69 2.88 21.82
C GLN A 49 -3.09 3.50 22.03
N GLY A 50 -4.10 3.08 21.26
CA GLY A 50 -5.45 3.68 21.30
C GLY A 50 -5.58 5.02 20.57
N ASP A 51 -4.54 5.46 19.86
CA ASP A 51 -4.57 6.67 19.02
C ASP A 51 -5.18 6.34 17.65
N PHE A 52 -6.50 6.26 17.61
CA PHE A 52 -7.22 5.89 16.39
C PHE A 52 -7.17 6.94 15.29
N VAL A 53 -6.92 8.22 15.61
CA VAL A 53 -6.83 9.28 14.61
C VAL A 53 -5.56 9.10 13.79
N ASN A 54 -4.41 8.94 14.47
CA ASN A 54 -3.15 8.69 13.78
C ASN A 54 -3.11 7.32 13.13
N ALA A 55 -3.68 6.28 13.77
CA ALA A 55 -3.80 4.97 13.15
C ALA A 55 -4.59 5.02 11.83
N PHE A 56 -5.70 5.77 11.82
CA PHE A 56 -6.52 5.97 10.62
C PHE A 56 -5.79 6.76 9.54
N ALA A 57 -5.07 7.83 9.90
CA ALA A 57 -4.27 8.59 8.94
C ALA A 57 -3.19 7.73 8.30
N CYS A 58 -2.41 7.00 9.10
CA CYS A 58 -1.31 6.16 8.64
C CYS A 58 -1.79 5.03 7.71
N VAL A 59 -2.87 4.32 8.03
CA VAL A 59 -3.33 3.22 7.18
C VAL A 59 -3.84 3.70 5.82
N ASN A 60 -4.54 4.84 5.77
CA ASN A 60 -5.00 5.41 4.50
C ASN A 60 -3.82 5.94 3.68
N TYR A 61 -2.81 6.52 4.31
CA TYR A 61 -1.60 6.96 3.62
C TYR A 61 -0.80 5.78 3.06
N ALA A 62 -0.68 4.68 3.81
CA ALA A 62 -0.12 3.43 3.33
C ALA A 62 -0.87 2.90 2.10
N HIS A 63 -2.21 2.91 2.14
CA HIS A 63 -3.04 2.49 1.02
C HIS A 63 -2.85 3.40 -0.21
N GLY A 64 -2.73 4.71 0.00
CA GLY A 64 -2.50 5.68 -1.09
C GLY A 64 -1.21 5.41 -1.86
N TRP A 65 -0.14 4.98 -1.19
CA TRP A 65 1.12 4.60 -1.86
C TRP A 65 0.93 3.41 -2.81
N ILE A 66 0.22 2.37 -2.37
CA ILE A 66 0.02 1.16 -3.18
C ILE A 66 -1.00 1.36 -4.30
N ASP A 67 -2.03 2.18 -4.06
CA ASP A 67 -2.99 2.60 -5.09
C ASP A 67 -2.30 3.40 -6.19
N CYS A 68 -1.48 4.38 -5.81
CA CYS A 68 -0.68 5.14 -6.77
C CYS A 68 0.23 4.22 -7.58
N GLY A 69 0.94 3.31 -6.92
CA GLY A 69 1.82 2.35 -7.59
C GLY A 69 1.08 1.39 -8.53
N ALA A 70 -0.13 0.96 -8.19
CA ALA A 70 -1.00 0.19 -9.08
C ALA A 70 -1.43 1.01 -10.29
N ARG A 71 -1.92 2.24 -10.09
CA ARG A 71 -2.40 3.13 -11.17
C ARG A 71 -1.34 3.47 -12.20
N ILE A 72 -0.11 3.72 -11.76
CA ILE A 72 0.99 4.10 -12.67
C ILE A 72 1.77 2.90 -13.21
N GLY A 73 1.35 1.67 -12.89
CA GLY A 73 1.93 0.43 -13.44
C GLY A 73 3.24 -0.01 -12.79
N LEU A 74 3.58 0.45 -11.58
CA LEU A 74 4.71 -0.10 -10.81
C LEU A 74 4.39 -1.50 -10.26
N PHE A 75 3.11 -1.74 -9.96
CA PHE A 75 2.62 -2.97 -9.37
C PHE A 75 1.65 -3.68 -10.30
N ASP A 76 1.86 -4.99 -10.50
CA ASP A 76 0.83 -5.90 -10.97
C ASP A 76 -0.02 -6.33 -9.79
N VAL A 77 -1.29 -5.94 -9.82
CA VAL A 77 -2.30 -6.26 -8.82
C VAL A 77 -3.38 -7.21 -9.36
N GLY A 78 -3.15 -7.82 -10.52
CA GLY A 78 -4.09 -8.78 -11.11
C GLY A 78 -5.45 -8.18 -11.48
N GLN A 79 -5.48 -6.91 -11.89
CA GLN A 79 -6.70 -6.19 -12.28
C GLN A 79 -7.78 -6.14 -11.18
N ASP A 80 -7.37 -6.15 -9.91
CA ASP A 80 -8.28 -6.11 -8.77
C ASP A 80 -8.74 -4.67 -8.49
N ASP A 81 -9.92 -4.33 -9.00
CA ASP A 81 -10.58 -3.04 -8.81
C ASP A 81 -11.36 -2.93 -7.48
N GLN A 82 -11.37 -3.99 -6.67
CA GLN A 82 -12.01 -4.01 -5.35
C GLN A 82 -11.04 -3.56 -4.26
N LEU A 83 -9.77 -3.96 -4.37
CA LEU A 83 -8.71 -3.60 -3.45
C LEU A 83 -7.89 -2.40 -3.90
N PHE A 84 -7.93 -2.05 -5.19
CA PHE A 84 -7.15 -0.95 -5.75
C PHE A 84 -8.00 -0.05 -6.63
N THR A 85 -7.64 1.22 -6.67
CA THR A 85 -8.20 2.13 -7.67
C THR A 85 -7.41 1.99 -8.98
N LEU A 86 -8.04 1.56 -10.08
CA LEU A 86 -7.39 1.39 -11.40
C LEU A 86 -7.87 2.45 -12.42
N PHE A 87 -7.14 2.60 -13.53
CA PHE A 87 -7.61 3.36 -14.71
C PHE A 87 -8.47 2.45 -15.61
N GLU A 88 -9.41 3.06 -16.33
CA GLU A 88 -10.27 2.39 -17.34
C GLU A 88 -9.48 1.85 -18.54
#